data_AF-A0A3S0K478-F1
#
_entry.id   AF-A0A3S0K478-F1
#
_cell.length_a   1.000
_cell.length_b   1.000
_cell.length_c   1.000
_cell.angle_alpha   90.00
_cell.angle_beta   90.00
_cell.angle_gamma   90.00
#
_symmetry.space_group_name_H-M   'P 1'
#
loop_
_entity.id
_entity.type
_entity.pdbx_description
1 polymer ?
#
loop_
_entity_poly.entity_id
_entity_poly.type
_entity_poly.pdbx_seq_one_letter_code
_entity_poly.pdbx_strand_id
1 'polypeptide(L)'
;MVTTHRLFADAWLAPLSPDLPADAAASVIAAALAQMHDAQERFRHRLQDVELSGDPTHIRPLLQAETALLPEAASSADNAVHGVMERVAFKRRALLPLFPPLLERLRLAHADAVVECARARWRLMARRAATDPGAPSSPIQGLGTRYVKSDRFDARAMEQLPPDDRVRADRALKRLGDYPIPVELDIRPLSGGGLDSVGLWTIKAGGTNRFILRRDQDRRGPHFVVEDVGPWREEAGH
;
A
#
# COMPACT_ATOMS: atom_id res chain seq x y z
N MET A 1 16.32 3.44 -5.81
CA MET A 1 15.00 3.63 -6.45
C MET A 1 14.39 2.24 -6.64
N VAL A 2 13.23 1.93 -6.04
CA VAL A 2 12.60 0.59 -6.12
C VAL A 2 12.02 0.42 -7.53
N THR A 3 12.87 0.18 -8.53
CA THR A 3 12.50 0.21 -9.96
C THR A 3 12.08 -1.13 -10.54
N THR A 4 12.05 -2.19 -9.73
CA THR A 4 11.64 -3.53 -10.19
C THR A 4 10.31 -3.90 -9.56
N HIS A 5 9.24 -3.26 -10.06
CA HIS A 5 7.83 -3.60 -9.78
C HIS A 5 7.39 -4.87 -10.53
N ARG A 6 8.28 -5.44 -11.33
CA ARG A 6 8.01 -6.59 -12.18
C ARG A 6 8.25 -7.87 -11.39
N LEU A 7 7.18 -8.46 -10.87
CA LEU A 7 7.20 -9.79 -10.22
C LEU A 7 7.17 -10.94 -11.23
N PHE A 8 6.89 -10.65 -12.50
CA PHE A 8 6.79 -11.62 -13.57
C PHE A 8 7.38 -11.10 -14.88
N ALA A 9 8.13 -11.94 -15.60
CA ALA A 9 8.62 -11.62 -16.93
C ALA A 9 8.18 -12.64 -17.98
N ASP A 10 7.70 -12.13 -19.12
CA ASP A 10 7.19 -12.91 -20.24
C ASP A 10 8.23 -13.91 -20.76
N ALA A 11 9.52 -13.53 -20.69
CA ALA A 11 10.66 -14.36 -21.05
C ALA A 11 10.74 -15.67 -20.24
N TRP A 12 10.16 -15.72 -19.03
CA TRP A 12 10.14 -16.94 -18.21
C TRP A 12 9.26 -18.03 -18.82
N LEU A 13 8.29 -17.66 -19.66
CA LEU A 13 7.44 -18.58 -20.41
C LEU A 13 7.88 -18.74 -21.88
N ALA A 14 8.97 -18.09 -22.31
CA ALA A 14 9.48 -18.21 -23.69
C ALA A 14 9.73 -19.66 -24.15
N PRO A 15 10.14 -20.62 -23.29
CA PRO A 15 10.30 -22.02 -23.68
C PRO A 15 8.99 -22.77 -23.96
N LEU A 16 7.83 -22.23 -23.54
CA LEU A 16 6.55 -22.88 -23.82
C LEU A 16 6.23 -22.81 -25.31
N SER A 17 6.09 -23.98 -25.92
CA SER A 17 5.70 -24.14 -27.32
C SER A 17 4.65 -25.25 -27.46
N PRO A 18 3.87 -25.24 -28.57
CA PRO A 18 2.92 -26.30 -28.88
C PRO A 18 3.50 -27.71 -28.89
N ASP A 19 4.76 -27.82 -29.31
CA ASP A 19 5.44 -29.10 -29.53
C ASP A 19 6.03 -29.66 -28.23
N LEU A 20 6.09 -28.85 -27.17
CA LEU A 20 6.66 -29.23 -25.88
C LEU A 20 5.79 -30.29 -25.17
N PRO A 21 6.37 -31.44 -24.76
CA PRO A 21 5.68 -32.43 -23.93
C PRO A 21 5.04 -31.83 -22.67
N ALA A 22 3.95 -32.43 -22.17
CA ALA A 22 3.15 -31.86 -21.08
C ALA A 22 3.89 -31.79 -19.74
N ASP A 23 4.73 -32.78 -19.45
CA ASP A 23 5.67 -32.84 -18.33
C ASP A 23 6.76 -31.76 -18.42
N ALA A 24 7.31 -31.55 -19.62
CA ALA A 24 8.26 -30.47 -19.86
C ALA A 24 7.60 -29.09 -19.70
N ALA A 25 6.36 -28.92 -20.18
CA ALA A 25 5.59 -27.68 -20.02
C ALA A 25 5.27 -27.39 -18.54
N ALA A 26 4.89 -28.42 -17.78
CA ALA A 26 4.69 -28.31 -16.34
C ALA A 26 5.98 -27.86 -15.63
N SER A 27 7.14 -28.39 -16.05
CA SER A 27 8.44 -28.00 -15.50
C SER A 27 8.78 -26.54 -15.79
N VAL A 28 8.48 -26.03 -16.99
CA VAL A 28 8.67 -24.59 -17.33
C VAL A 28 7.79 -23.70 -16.46
N ILE A 29 6.52 -24.08 -16.24
CA ILE A 29 5.60 -23.31 -15.40
C ILE A 29 6.05 -23.35 -13.93
N ALA A 30 6.49 -24.50 -13.42
CA ALA A 30 7.05 -24.60 -12.08
C ALA A 30 8.28 -23.69 -11.91
N ALA A 31 9.17 -23.64 -12.91
CA ALA A 31 10.33 -22.75 -12.89
C ALA A 31 9.94 -21.26 -12.93
N ALA A 32 8.89 -20.89 -13.67
CA ALA A 32 8.37 -19.52 -13.69
C ALA A 32 7.75 -19.13 -12.33
N LEU A 33 7.05 -20.05 -11.66
CA LEU A 33 6.52 -19.84 -10.32
C LEU A 33 7.64 -19.66 -9.28
N ALA A 34 8.71 -20.46 -9.35
CA ALA A 34 9.87 -20.29 -8.48
C ALA A 34 10.53 -18.92 -8.68
N GLN A 35 10.74 -18.48 -9.93
CA GLN A 35 11.30 -17.16 -10.22
C GLN A 35 10.40 -16.00 -9.75
N MET A 36 9.08 -16.17 -9.82
CA MET A 36 8.12 -15.21 -9.28
C MET A 36 8.24 -15.11 -7.75
N HIS A 37 8.36 -16.23 -7.06
CA HIS A 37 8.58 -16.27 -5.62
C HIS A 37 9.88 -15.54 -5.24
N ASP A 38 10.99 -15.84 -5.92
CA ASP A 38 12.28 -15.15 -5.71
C ASP A 38 12.20 -13.64 -6.01
N ALA A 39 11.40 -13.24 -7.00
CA ALA A 39 11.16 -11.83 -7.29
C ALA A 39 10.36 -11.15 -6.17
N GLN A 40 9.35 -11.84 -5.62
CA GLN A 40 8.56 -11.34 -4.50
C GLN A 40 9.39 -11.21 -3.23
N GLU A 41 10.24 -12.18 -2.90
CA GLU A 41 11.16 -12.11 -1.75
C GLU A 41 12.13 -10.92 -1.89
N ARG A 42 12.76 -10.78 -3.06
CA ARG A 42 13.65 -9.62 -3.33
C ARG A 42 12.91 -8.30 -3.24
N PHE A 43 11.65 -8.24 -3.66
CA PHE A 43 10.82 -7.06 -3.53
C PHE A 43 10.56 -6.73 -2.04
N ARG A 44 10.20 -7.73 -1.22
CA ARG A 44 9.99 -7.54 0.22
C ARG A 44 11.25 -7.07 0.94
N HIS A 45 12.41 -7.67 0.65
CA HIS A 45 13.68 -7.21 1.23
C HIS A 45 13.99 -5.75 0.90
N ARG A 46 13.76 -5.32 -0.33
CA ARG A 46 13.97 -3.90 -0.69
C ARG A 46 12.99 -2.96 0.00
N LEU A 47 11.74 -3.38 0.20
CA LEU A 47 10.79 -2.59 0.98
C LEU A 47 11.22 -2.48 2.44
N GLN A 48 11.77 -3.56 3.02
CA GLN A 48 12.35 -3.53 4.36
C GLN A 48 13.54 -2.55 4.43
N ASP A 49 14.46 -2.59 3.46
CA ASP A 49 15.58 -1.64 3.40
C ASP A 49 15.09 -0.18 3.33
N VAL A 50 14.06 0.07 2.52
CA VAL A 50 13.42 1.39 2.40
C VAL A 50 12.76 1.80 3.72
N GLU A 51 12.03 0.91 4.37
CA GLU A 51 11.40 1.17 5.68
C GLU A 51 12.46 1.50 6.75
N LEU A 52 13.52 0.69 6.83
CA LEU A 52 14.61 0.85 7.78
C LEU A 52 15.37 2.16 7.58
N SER A 53 15.53 2.60 6.33
CA SER A 53 16.17 3.89 6.00
C SER A 53 15.47 5.07 6.66
N GLY A 54 14.15 4.98 6.87
CA GLY A 54 13.34 6.07 7.41
C GLY A 54 13.23 7.30 6.52
N ASP A 55 13.73 7.25 5.28
CA ASP A 55 13.78 8.41 4.40
C ASP A 55 12.37 8.75 3.85
N PRO A 56 11.80 9.92 4.20
CA PRO A 56 10.48 10.33 3.73
C PRO A 56 10.42 10.57 2.21
N THR A 57 11.56 10.72 1.52
CA THR A 57 11.58 10.86 0.05
C THR A 57 11.04 9.63 -0.67
N HIS A 58 10.97 8.48 0.00
CA HIS A 58 10.39 7.24 -0.53
C HIS A 58 8.86 7.19 -0.48
N ILE A 59 8.19 8.03 0.31
CA ILE A 59 6.73 7.98 0.49
C ILE A 59 6.00 8.15 -0.85
N ARG A 60 6.35 9.18 -1.63
CA ARG A 60 5.71 9.45 -2.93
C ARG A 60 6.00 8.35 -3.97
N PRO A 61 7.25 7.89 -4.17
CA PRO A 61 7.52 6.73 -5.02
C PRO A 61 6.74 5.47 -4.62
N LEU A 62 6.57 5.18 -3.32
CA LEU A 62 5.78 4.05 -2.85
C LEU A 62 4.28 4.24 -3.15
N LEU A 63 3.76 5.47 -3.02
CA LEU A 63 2.38 5.78 -3.41
C LEU A 63 2.15 5.56 -4.91
N GLN A 64 3.11 5.97 -5.75
CA GLN A 64 3.04 5.71 -7.19
C GLN A 64 3.11 4.21 -7.49
N ALA A 65 3.97 3.48 -6.78
CA ALA A 65 4.11 2.04 -6.94
C ALA A 65 2.82 1.29 -6.58
N GLU A 66 2.18 1.62 -5.45
CA GLU A 66 0.95 0.93 -5.00
C GLU A 66 -0.28 1.27 -5.86
N THR A 67 -0.37 2.50 -6.39
CA THR A 67 -1.59 2.99 -7.06
C THR A 67 -1.55 2.84 -8.58
N ALA A 68 -0.37 2.80 -9.19
CA ALA A 68 -0.22 2.76 -10.63
C ALA A 68 0.68 1.61 -11.10
N LEU A 69 1.94 1.55 -10.62
CA LEU A 69 2.96 0.71 -11.26
C LEU A 69 2.73 -0.79 -11.00
N LEU A 70 2.38 -1.19 -9.77
CA LEU A 70 2.10 -2.59 -9.45
C LEU A 70 0.78 -3.08 -10.09
N PRO A 71 -0.32 -2.31 -10.08
CA PRO A 71 -1.51 -2.64 -10.87
C PRO A 71 -1.22 -2.81 -12.38
N GLU A 72 -0.46 -1.89 -12.98
CA GLU A 72 -0.09 -1.97 -14.39
C GLU A 72 0.78 -3.20 -14.70
N ALA A 73 1.74 -3.50 -13.82
CA ALA A 73 2.57 -4.70 -13.92
C ALA A 73 1.72 -5.98 -13.83
N ALA A 74 0.73 -6.02 -12.94
CA ALA A 74 -0.19 -7.14 -12.81
C ALA A 74 -1.00 -7.36 -14.10
N SER A 75 -1.58 -6.28 -14.66
CA SER A 75 -2.32 -6.35 -15.93
C SER A 75 -1.42 -6.79 -17.09
N SER A 76 -0.20 -6.28 -17.17
CA SER A 76 0.78 -6.67 -18.21
C SER A 76 1.14 -8.14 -18.12
N ALA A 77 1.33 -8.65 -16.90
CA ALA A 77 1.67 -10.02 -16.65
C ALA A 77 0.50 -10.99 -16.92
N ASP A 78 -0.74 -10.61 -16.56
CA ASP A 78 -1.95 -11.35 -16.96
C ASP A 78 -2.04 -11.45 -18.49
N ASN A 79 -1.88 -10.33 -19.20
CA ASN A 79 -1.91 -10.30 -20.67
C ASN A 79 -0.81 -11.16 -21.30
N ALA A 80 0.40 -11.17 -20.73
CA ALA A 80 1.50 -12.00 -21.21
C ALA A 80 1.16 -13.50 -21.09
N VAL A 81 0.61 -13.94 -19.95
CA VAL A 81 0.19 -15.32 -19.73
C VAL A 81 -0.94 -15.70 -20.69
N HIS A 82 -1.93 -14.82 -20.88
CA HIS A 82 -3.00 -15.02 -21.86
C HIS A 82 -2.46 -15.15 -23.29
N GLY A 83 -1.51 -14.32 -23.70
CA GLY A 83 -0.87 -14.42 -25.01
C GLY A 83 -0.08 -15.72 -25.20
N VAL A 84 0.53 -16.28 -24.15
CA VAL A 84 1.13 -17.63 -24.22
C VAL A 84 0.04 -18.69 -24.33
N MET A 85 -1.01 -18.59 -23.52
CA MET A 85 -2.14 -19.51 -23.53
C MET A 85 -2.79 -19.58 -24.91
N GLU A 86 -3.08 -18.46 -25.57
CA GLU A 86 -3.68 -18.44 -26.91
C GLU A 86 -2.80 -19.11 -27.97
N ARG A 87 -1.48 -18.84 -27.95
CA ARG A 87 -0.51 -19.43 -28.90
C ARG A 87 -0.38 -20.95 -28.73
N VAL A 88 -0.46 -21.44 -27.50
CA VAL A 88 -0.24 -22.85 -27.16
C VAL A 88 -1.54 -23.67 -27.20
N ALA A 89 -2.63 -23.12 -26.67
CA ALA A 89 -3.92 -23.80 -26.53
C ALA A 89 -4.58 -24.14 -27.87
N PHE A 90 -4.39 -23.32 -28.91
CA PHE A 90 -4.93 -23.60 -30.25
C PHE A 90 -4.42 -24.94 -30.80
N LYS A 91 -3.19 -25.32 -30.43
CA LYS A 91 -2.52 -26.51 -30.94
C LYS A 91 -2.49 -27.68 -29.95
N ARG A 92 -2.63 -27.43 -28.63
CA ARG A 92 -2.54 -28.49 -27.61
C ARG A 92 -3.41 -28.22 -26.38
N ARG A 93 -4.68 -28.66 -26.44
CA ARG A 93 -5.66 -28.55 -25.34
C ARG A 93 -5.19 -29.14 -24.00
N ALA A 94 -4.31 -30.14 -24.02
CA ALA A 94 -3.77 -30.75 -22.81
C ALA A 94 -2.95 -29.80 -21.92
N LEU A 95 -2.46 -28.67 -22.46
CA LEU A 95 -1.69 -27.67 -21.69
C LEU A 95 -2.57 -26.62 -21.02
N LEU A 96 -3.84 -26.48 -21.42
CA LEU A 96 -4.78 -25.51 -20.86
C LEU A 96 -4.92 -25.57 -19.33
N PRO A 97 -4.99 -26.75 -18.69
CA PRO A 97 -5.15 -26.82 -17.23
C PRO A 97 -3.99 -26.22 -16.42
N LEU A 98 -2.83 -25.97 -17.05
CA LEU A 98 -1.66 -25.44 -16.36
C LEU A 98 -1.68 -23.91 -16.19
N PHE A 99 -2.47 -23.18 -16.99
CA PHE A 99 -2.50 -21.71 -16.98
C PHE A 99 -3.36 -21.09 -15.87
N PRO A 100 -4.56 -21.59 -15.52
CA PRO A 100 -5.37 -20.98 -14.47
C PRO A 100 -4.68 -20.91 -13.10
N PRO A 101 -4.00 -21.97 -12.61
CA PRO A 101 -3.24 -21.88 -11.36
C PRO A 101 -2.11 -20.85 -11.42
N LEU A 102 -1.43 -20.72 -12.57
CA LEU A 102 -0.38 -19.71 -12.77
C LEU A 102 -0.95 -18.29 -12.67
N LEU A 103 -2.06 -18.00 -13.36
CA LEU A 103 -2.74 -16.71 -13.30
C LEU A 103 -3.20 -16.37 -11.88
N GLU A 104 -3.78 -17.33 -11.17
CA GLU A 104 -4.20 -17.14 -9.78
C GLU A 104 -3.01 -16.74 -8.88
N ARG A 105 -1.90 -17.49 -8.97
CA ARG A 105 -0.70 -17.19 -8.18
C ARG A 105 -0.07 -15.86 -8.54
N LEU A 106 -0.11 -15.48 -9.82
CA LEU A 106 0.38 -14.21 -10.29
C LEU A 106 -0.42 -13.02 -9.72
N ARG A 107 -1.75 -13.14 -9.73
CA ARG A 107 -2.65 -12.12 -9.19
C ARG A 107 -2.46 -11.96 -7.69
N LEU A 108 -2.34 -13.07 -6.96
CA LEU A 108 -2.04 -13.05 -5.52
C LEU A 108 -0.71 -12.37 -5.23
N ALA A 109 0.36 -12.74 -5.94
CA ALA A 109 1.68 -12.15 -5.73
C ALA A 109 1.70 -10.62 -5.94
N HIS A 110 1.01 -10.11 -6.96
CA HIS A 110 0.90 -8.67 -7.19
C HIS A 110 0.00 -7.98 -6.15
N ALA A 111 -1.11 -8.61 -5.76
CA ALA A 111 -1.97 -8.08 -4.70
C ALA A 111 -1.21 -7.94 -3.37
N ASP A 112 -0.42 -8.96 -3.00
CA ASP A 112 0.43 -8.95 -1.82
C ASP A 112 1.48 -7.84 -1.91
N ALA A 113 2.12 -7.66 -3.06
CA ALA A 113 3.12 -6.61 -3.25
C ALA A 113 2.52 -5.20 -3.10
N VAL A 114 1.27 -4.98 -3.53
CA VAL A 114 0.55 -3.71 -3.30
C VAL A 114 0.32 -3.49 -1.81
N VAL A 115 -0.07 -4.54 -1.07
CA VAL A 115 -0.28 -4.45 0.39
C VAL A 115 1.03 -4.15 1.12
N GLU A 116 2.12 -4.85 0.81
CA GLU A 116 3.42 -4.60 1.43
C GLU A 116 3.97 -3.21 1.11
N CYS A 117 3.77 -2.73 -0.13
CA CYS A 117 4.13 -1.37 -0.53
C CYS A 117 3.35 -0.31 0.27
N ALA A 118 2.05 -0.50 0.42
CA ALA A 118 1.20 0.39 1.20
C ALA A 118 1.57 0.40 2.69
N ARG A 119 1.93 -0.77 3.24
CA ARG A 119 2.43 -0.90 4.62
C ARG A 119 3.73 -0.14 4.83
N ALA A 120 4.73 -0.36 3.97
CA ALA A 120 6.01 0.34 4.04
C ALA A 120 5.82 1.87 3.94
N ARG A 121 4.97 2.32 2.99
CA ARG A 121 4.62 3.75 2.86
C ARG A 121 4.02 4.29 4.14
N TRP A 122 3.02 3.61 4.70
CA TRP A 122 2.35 4.09 5.90
C TRP A 122 3.28 4.18 7.10
N ARG A 123 4.17 3.21 7.26
CA ARG A 123 5.19 3.23 8.32
C ARG A 123 6.16 4.41 8.15
N LEU A 124 6.59 4.72 6.92
CA LEU A 124 7.40 5.91 6.66
C LEU A 124 6.64 7.21 6.93
N MET A 125 5.35 7.29 6.59
CA MET A 125 4.51 8.45 6.95
C MET A 125 4.40 8.63 8.47
N ALA A 126 4.19 7.54 9.20
CA ALA A 126 4.15 7.56 10.66
C ALA A 126 5.50 8.01 11.26
N ARG A 127 6.62 7.45 10.76
CA ARG A 127 7.96 7.85 11.17
C ARG A 127 8.21 9.34 10.92
N ARG A 128 7.86 9.84 9.73
CA ARG A 128 7.93 11.27 9.38
C ARG A 128 7.10 12.14 10.33
N ALA A 129 5.90 11.71 10.68
CA ALA A 129 5.04 12.43 11.62
C ALA A 129 5.63 12.46 13.05
N ALA A 130 6.39 11.44 13.45
CA ALA A 130 7.05 11.38 14.74
C ALA A 130 8.37 12.18 14.79
N THR A 131 9.21 12.09 13.76
CA THR A 131 10.54 12.71 13.74
C THR A 131 10.54 14.16 13.28
N ASP A 132 9.55 14.55 12.48
CA ASP A 132 9.44 15.87 11.89
C ASP A 132 7.96 16.36 11.92
N PRO A 133 7.36 16.47 13.12
CA PRO A 133 5.97 16.91 13.29
C PRO A 133 5.78 18.37 12.85
N GLY A 134 4.58 18.69 12.38
CA GLY A 134 4.21 20.08 12.14
C GLY A 134 3.77 20.78 13.43
N ALA A 135 3.81 22.12 13.41
CA ALA A 135 3.27 22.92 14.50
C ALA A 135 1.73 22.86 14.47
N PRO A 136 1.04 22.86 15.62
CA PRO A 136 -0.41 22.95 15.65
C PRO A 136 -0.84 24.29 15.01
N SER A 137 -1.66 24.24 13.95
CA SER A 137 -2.24 25.47 13.41
C SER A 137 -3.27 26.05 14.39
N SER A 138 -3.74 27.27 14.13
CA SER A 138 -4.83 27.89 14.91
C SER A 138 -5.97 28.29 13.98
N PRO A 139 -7.24 28.23 14.44
CA PRO A 139 -7.69 27.84 15.77
C PRO A 139 -7.84 26.32 15.98
N ILE A 140 -7.75 25.86 17.24
CA ILE A 140 -8.14 24.49 17.64
C ILE A 140 -9.66 24.33 17.47
N GLN A 141 -10.05 23.23 16.82
CA GLN A 141 -11.42 22.88 16.44
C GLN A 141 -12.00 21.78 17.35
N GLY A 142 -13.31 21.55 17.20
CA GLY A 142 -14.07 20.54 17.93
C GLY A 142 -14.78 21.11 19.16
N LEU A 143 -16.09 20.85 19.27
CA LEU A 143 -16.89 21.18 20.45
C LEU A 143 -16.69 20.15 21.58
N GLY A 144 -16.39 18.92 21.18
CA GLY A 144 -16.12 17.79 22.05
C GLY A 144 -14.63 17.48 22.12
N THR A 145 -14.21 16.49 21.32
CA THR A 145 -12.79 16.18 21.16
C THR A 145 -12.08 17.31 20.42
N ARG A 146 -11.04 17.86 21.05
CA ARG A 146 -10.28 18.98 20.49
C ARG A 146 -9.25 18.47 19.48
N TYR A 147 -9.19 19.11 18.31
CA TYR A 147 -8.20 18.78 17.29
C TYR A 147 -7.78 19.98 16.45
N VAL A 148 -6.65 19.86 15.75
CA VAL A 148 -6.19 20.85 14.78
C VAL A 148 -5.32 20.22 13.71
N LYS A 149 -5.29 20.80 12.50
CA LYS A 149 -4.34 20.40 11.45
C LYS A 149 -2.95 20.93 11.81
N SER A 150 -1.89 20.16 11.56
CA SER A 150 -0.55 20.75 11.60
C SER A 150 -0.36 21.72 10.44
N ASP A 151 0.59 22.66 10.55
CA ASP A 151 0.98 23.59 9.48
C ASP A 151 1.50 22.88 8.21
N ARG A 152 1.83 21.60 8.30
CA ARG A 152 2.30 20.76 7.18
C ARG A 152 1.21 19.86 6.60
N PHE A 153 0.07 19.73 7.29
CA PHE A 153 -0.97 18.76 6.95
C PHE A 153 -1.47 18.96 5.52
N ASP A 154 -1.83 20.17 5.12
CA ASP A 154 -2.44 20.39 3.80
C ASP A 154 -1.44 20.11 2.66
N ALA A 155 -0.16 20.44 2.84
CA ALA A 155 0.90 20.09 1.89
C ALA A 155 1.04 18.56 1.75
N ARG A 156 1.10 17.84 2.88
CA ARG A 156 1.17 16.37 2.88
C ARG A 156 -0.08 15.74 2.28
N ALA A 157 -1.27 16.26 2.59
CA ALA A 157 -2.53 15.77 2.02
C ALA A 157 -2.60 15.95 0.50
N MET A 158 -2.05 17.04 -0.05
CA MET A 158 -1.94 17.24 -1.51
C MET A 158 -1.02 16.23 -2.18
N GLU A 159 0.03 15.78 -1.50
CA GLU A 159 0.94 14.75 -2.01
C GLU A 159 0.33 13.35 -1.98
N GLN A 160 -0.55 13.07 -1.00
CA GLN A 160 -1.05 11.72 -0.73
C GLN A 160 -2.42 11.43 -1.34
N LEU A 161 -3.27 12.44 -1.51
CA LEU A 161 -4.68 12.24 -1.87
C LEU A 161 -5.08 13.01 -3.13
N PRO A 162 -5.92 12.42 -4.00
CA PRO A 162 -6.59 13.15 -5.06
C PRO A 162 -7.60 14.17 -4.49
N PRO A 163 -8.01 15.19 -5.27
CA PRO A 163 -8.90 16.27 -4.80
C PRO A 163 -10.17 15.79 -4.10
N ASP A 164 -10.87 14.81 -4.67
CA ASP A 164 -12.13 14.31 -4.12
C ASP A 164 -11.94 13.62 -2.76
N ASP A 165 -10.82 12.92 -2.59
CA ASP A 165 -10.47 12.29 -1.32
C ASP A 165 -10.11 13.29 -0.24
N ARG A 166 -9.49 14.42 -0.61
CA ARG A 166 -9.24 15.50 0.36
C ARG A 166 -10.54 16.10 0.88
N VAL A 167 -11.55 16.26 0.03
CA VAL A 167 -12.89 16.73 0.45
C VAL A 167 -13.55 15.71 1.39
N ARG A 168 -13.46 14.41 1.07
CA ARG A 168 -13.97 13.35 1.96
C ARG A 168 -13.25 13.34 3.30
N ALA A 169 -11.93 13.46 3.29
CA ALA A 169 -11.10 13.53 4.49
C ALA A 169 -11.48 14.74 5.36
N ASP A 170 -11.64 15.94 4.78
CA ASP A 170 -12.03 17.13 5.55
C ASP A 170 -13.41 16.97 6.21
N ARG A 171 -14.37 16.33 5.53
CA ARG A 171 -15.67 15.99 6.13
C ARG A 171 -15.53 14.99 7.26
N ALA A 172 -14.72 13.94 7.11
CA ALA A 172 -14.46 12.97 8.16
C ALA A 172 -13.75 13.60 9.37
N LEU A 173 -12.82 14.53 9.13
CA LEU A 173 -12.09 15.23 10.17
C LEU A 173 -13.01 16.06 11.08
N LYS A 174 -14.06 16.69 10.53
CA LYS A 174 -15.04 17.43 11.34
C LYS A 174 -15.68 16.57 12.43
N ARG A 175 -15.88 15.28 12.12
CA ARG A 175 -16.46 14.29 13.03
C ARG A 175 -15.51 13.87 14.15
N LEU A 176 -14.21 14.09 14.00
CA LEU A 176 -13.26 13.96 15.12
C LEU A 176 -13.62 14.97 16.23
N GLY A 177 -14.29 16.07 15.91
CA GLY A 177 -14.71 17.10 16.87
C GLY A 177 -15.91 16.73 17.75
N ASP A 178 -16.58 15.62 17.47
CA ASP A 178 -17.79 15.19 18.17
C ASP A 178 -17.45 14.61 19.56
N TYR A 179 -18.46 14.54 20.44
CA TYR A 179 -18.36 13.86 21.74
C TYR A 179 -19.59 12.98 21.99
N PRO A 180 -19.41 11.65 22.15
CA PRO A 180 -18.16 10.91 21.98
C PRO A 180 -17.68 10.91 20.51
N ILE A 181 -16.41 10.55 20.27
CA ILE A 181 -15.91 10.31 18.91
C ILE A 181 -16.73 9.15 18.31
N PRO A 182 -17.31 9.30 17.11
CA PRO A 182 -18.12 8.26 16.49
C PRO A 182 -17.33 6.96 16.32
N VAL A 183 -17.94 5.83 16.70
CA VAL A 183 -17.28 4.51 16.73
C VAL A 183 -16.79 4.11 15.34
N GLU A 184 -17.51 4.50 14.29
CA GLU A 184 -17.13 4.23 12.90
C GLU A 184 -15.84 4.91 12.46
N LEU A 185 -15.38 5.96 13.16
CA LEU A 185 -14.08 6.58 12.90
C LEU A 185 -12.92 5.69 13.35
N ASP A 186 -13.18 4.64 14.14
CA ASP A 186 -12.20 3.63 14.54
C ASP A 186 -10.91 4.26 15.05
N ILE A 187 -11.05 5.15 16.05
CA ILE A 187 -9.89 5.80 16.66
C ILE A 187 -9.12 4.80 17.51
N ARG A 188 -7.83 4.65 17.20
CA ARG A 188 -6.95 3.72 17.91
C ARG A 188 -5.49 4.19 17.90
N PRO A 189 -4.67 3.75 18.87
CA PRO A 189 -3.23 3.95 18.78
C PRO A 189 -2.69 3.40 17.46
N LEU A 190 -1.69 4.05 16.89
CA LEU A 190 -1.03 3.58 15.69
C LEU A 190 -0.04 2.46 16.06
N SER A 191 -0.58 1.25 16.20
CA SER A 191 0.18 0.01 16.39
C SER A 191 0.76 -0.44 15.04
N GLY A 192 2.06 -0.73 14.97
CA GLY A 192 2.69 -1.33 13.77
C GLY A 192 3.91 -0.62 13.17
N GLY A 193 4.51 0.35 13.86
CA GLY A 193 5.66 1.14 13.37
C GLY A 193 6.96 0.98 14.16
N GLY A 194 7.16 -0.12 14.89
CA GLY A 194 8.28 -0.23 15.83
C GLY A 194 8.22 0.83 16.94
N LEU A 195 9.35 1.09 17.61
CA LEU A 195 9.48 2.11 18.66
C LEU A 195 9.11 3.53 18.19
N ASP A 196 9.04 3.76 16.88
CA ASP A 196 8.93 5.09 16.27
C ASP A 196 7.48 5.59 16.10
N SER A 197 6.46 4.80 16.46
CA SER A 197 5.04 5.21 16.41
C SER A 197 4.41 5.48 17.78
N VAL A 198 5.21 5.49 18.85
CA VAL A 198 4.74 5.77 20.22
C VAL A 198 4.13 7.18 20.28
N GLY A 199 2.89 7.27 20.76
CA GLY A 199 2.16 8.55 20.87
C GLY A 199 1.38 8.96 19.62
N LEU A 200 1.48 8.19 18.52
CA LEU A 200 0.65 8.38 17.33
C LEU A 200 -0.64 7.58 17.39
N TRP A 201 -1.66 8.11 16.74
CA TRP A 201 -3.01 7.56 16.64
C TRP A 201 -3.49 7.56 15.20
N THR A 202 -4.49 6.75 14.90
CA THR A 202 -5.13 6.73 13.58
C THR A 202 -6.64 6.63 13.69
N ILE A 203 -7.31 7.24 12.70
CA ILE A 203 -8.77 7.27 12.55
C ILE A 203 -9.06 7.21 11.04
N LYS A 204 -10.22 6.68 10.66
CA LYS A 204 -10.71 6.70 9.28
C LYS A 204 -10.92 8.12 8.76
N ALA A 205 -10.45 8.38 7.54
CA ALA A 205 -10.58 9.64 6.81
C ALA A 205 -11.55 9.52 5.62
N GLY A 206 -12.42 8.51 5.63
CA GLY A 206 -13.34 8.20 4.53
C GLY A 206 -12.71 7.34 3.43
N GLY A 207 -13.53 6.50 2.78
CA GLY A 207 -13.04 5.50 1.83
C GLY A 207 -12.03 4.55 2.49
N THR A 208 -10.90 4.32 1.82
CA THR A 208 -9.76 3.54 2.34
C THR A 208 -8.74 4.41 3.08
N ASN A 209 -8.98 5.71 3.24
CA ASN A 209 -7.99 6.63 3.79
C ASN A 209 -8.04 6.67 5.32
N ARG A 210 -6.91 6.97 5.95
CA ARG A 210 -6.80 7.22 7.39
C ARG A 210 -5.95 8.45 7.67
N PHE A 211 -6.19 9.06 8.84
CA PHE A 211 -5.33 10.10 9.41
C PHE A 211 -4.23 9.50 10.27
N ILE A 212 -3.09 10.20 10.32
CA ILE A 212 -2.08 10.06 11.37
C ILE A 212 -2.23 11.26 12.30
N LEU A 213 -2.50 10.97 13.57
CA LEU A 213 -2.69 11.97 14.61
C LEU A 213 -1.57 11.86 15.64
N ARG A 214 -1.15 12.99 16.17
CA ARG A 214 -0.32 13.08 17.37
C ARG A 214 -1.17 13.64 18.51
N ARG A 215 -1.01 13.13 19.74
CA ARG A 215 -1.59 13.76 20.92
C ARG A 215 -0.68 14.87 21.42
N ASP A 216 -1.29 15.99 21.77
CA ASP A 216 -0.62 17.16 22.33
C ASP A 216 -1.47 17.75 23.47
N GLN A 217 -0.92 18.69 24.23
CA GLN A 217 -1.58 19.31 25.37
C GLN A 217 -1.29 20.81 25.43
N ASP A 218 -2.35 21.59 25.60
CA ASP A 218 -2.23 23.02 25.88
C ASP A 218 -2.85 23.36 27.25
N ARG A 219 -2.92 24.65 27.58
CA ARG A 219 -3.51 25.14 28.84
C ARG A 219 -4.97 24.74 29.04
N ARG A 220 -5.70 24.39 27.97
CA ARG A 220 -7.12 23.97 28.01
C ARG A 220 -7.28 22.44 28.03
N GLY A 221 -6.18 21.68 28.00
CA GLY A 221 -6.17 20.23 28.09
C GLY A 221 -5.65 19.54 26.82
N PRO A 222 -5.85 18.21 26.70
CA PRO A 222 -5.36 17.44 25.57
C PRO A 222 -6.10 17.78 24.27
N HIS A 223 -5.40 17.64 23.15
CA HIS A 223 -5.97 17.75 21.80
C HIS A 223 -5.18 16.87 20.82
N PHE A 224 -5.77 16.62 19.65
CA PHE A 224 -5.10 15.93 18.56
C PHE A 224 -4.52 16.93 17.54
N VAL A 225 -3.29 16.71 17.11
CA VAL A 225 -2.70 17.36 15.94
C VAL A 225 -2.75 16.37 14.78
N VAL A 226 -3.41 16.74 13.68
CA VAL A 226 -3.50 15.94 12.46
C VAL A 226 -2.22 16.17 11.67
N GLU A 227 -1.35 15.17 11.60
CA GLU A 227 -0.02 15.30 11.02
C GLU A 227 0.03 14.88 9.55
N ASP A 228 -0.79 13.89 9.18
CA ASP A 228 -0.76 13.29 7.84
C ASP A 228 -2.09 12.59 7.49
N VAL A 229 -2.26 12.27 6.22
CA VAL A 229 -3.40 11.51 5.70
C VAL A 229 -2.99 10.74 4.45
N GLY A 230 -3.51 9.53 4.27
CA GLY A 230 -3.30 8.80 3.03
C GLY A 230 -4.09 7.50 2.96
N PRO A 231 -3.98 6.78 1.83
CA PRO A 231 -4.58 5.46 1.69
C PRO A 231 -4.03 4.51 2.75
N TRP A 232 -4.91 3.69 3.31
CA TRP A 232 -4.58 2.64 4.26
C TRP A 232 -5.10 1.31 3.72
N ARG A 233 -4.28 0.27 3.87
CA ARG A 233 -4.70 -1.12 3.65
C ARG A 233 -4.54 -1.82 4.98
N GLU A 234 -5.60 -2.47 5.44
CA GLU A 234 -5.49 -3.32 6.63
C GLU A 234 -4.45 -4.39 6.38
N GLU A 235 -3.60 -4.63 7.39
CA GLU A 235 -2.75 -5.81 7.40
C GLU A 235 -3.70 -7.00 7.37
N ALA A 236 -3.72 -7.77 6.27
CA ALA A 236 -4.37 -9.06 6.29
C ALA A 236 -3.72 -9.85 7.42
N GLY A 237 -4.49 -10.15 8.47
CA GLY A 237 -4.05 -11.07 9.51
C GLY A 237 -3.77 -12.40 8.82
N HIS A 238 -2.50 -12.76 8.74
CA HIS A 238 -2.09 -14.14 8.54
C HIS A 238 -2.12 -14.85 9.89
#